data_AF-A0A1B2JDX0-F1
#
_entry.id   AF-A0A1B2JDX0-F1
#
_cell.length_a   1.000
_cell.length_b   1.000
_cell.length_c   1.000
_cell.angle_alpha   90.00
_cell.angle_beta   90.00
_cell.angle_gamma   90.00
#
_symmetry.space_group_name_H-M   'P 1'
#
loop_
_entity.id
_entity.type
_entity.pdbx_description
1 polymer ?
#
loop_
_entity_poly.entity_id
_entity_poly.type
_entity_poly.pdbx_seq_one_letter_code
_entity_poly.pdbx_strand_id
1 'polypeptide(L)'
;MLEKGTQSLLNRTIKLRVSGGLSKQHSVPKNESLPELKPQLEVYQKFLKNLRAFPTKTRSVPNSPIRYSYHKIANKESESVNRNLLEVFNSKKYLPFLPTDIPKLPPPYVAAAAPINPKISVTQLLTDSWCELRSYYDSYACSRAAPSAAMVSGTEQHKFLEDKTHQPEINVTKDIQKDFTPIMADQLKKLERSLNLISRFIDLLTIGKAREFAVTAIINKETKEFVDVNTLQQLAFIHQKSPCYNDQFILASGYLDYLRSESYVIGLEKEKWTQHNYSLNTLLETSIKGPFTVIDVKTRGKPIVTKSKGVLIGHRYQVGLYRKFLGLMSGENVSGVDSPISVDQVNETAYSLLVADSIQRGYDVDEPVHPMVGLVMLANNPWLITMLEQMCVNDFLGNSLYDTFNAQHSTEYSWELSQVNSKDFHSVLEPSLLERTEKLFTKWKRPLSLRSITALISKFYPLISKKLSQNTKIMYYTDGECFHTSNYLYNPKAINTFMEDKVKFLIGQRPPRPIEKLEIPQKCGFCRFQSICEYSNLYNPVT
;
A
#
# COMPACT_ATOMS: atom_id res chain seq x y z
N MET A 1 10.33 33.28 22.62
CA MET A 1 9.19 32.51 23.15
C MET A 1 9.14 31.06 22.65
N LEU A 2 9.71 30.72 21.48
CA LEU A 2 9.81 29.32 21.00
C LEU A 2 10.84 28.45 21.74
N GLU A 3 11.88 29.01 22.35
CA GLU A 3 12.89 28.22 23.10
C GLU A 3 12.44 27.81 24.52
N LYS A 4 11.53 28.57 25.14
CA LYS A 4 11.02 28.25 26.48
C LYS A 4 9.96 27.12 26.46
N GLY A 5 9.35 26.84 25.30
CA GLY A 5 8.38 25.76 25.13
C GLY A 5 9.02 24.37 25.04
N THR A 6 10.21 24.27 24.44
CA THR A 6 10.92 23.00 24.22
C THR A 6 11.56 22.44 25.50
N GLN A 7 12.02 23.30 26.41
CA GLN A 7 12.55 22.86 27.71
C GLN A 7 11.47 22.35 28.68
N SER A 8 10.23 22.83 28.55
CA SER A 8 9.08 22.38 29.37
C SER A 8 8.65 20.94 29.03
N LEU A 9 8.70 20.58 27.74
CA LEU A 9 8.41 19.22 27.27
C LEU A 9 9.47 18.20 27.71
N LEU A 10 10.76 18.56 27.66
CA LEU A 10 11.85 17.66 28.05
C LEU A 10 11.81 17.31 29.54
N ASN A 11 11.47 18.28 30.40
CA ASN A 11 11.42 18.07 31.85
C ASN A 11 10.18 17.27 32.30
N ARG A 12 9.10 17.24 31.50
CA ARG A 12 7.92 16.39 31.77
C ARG A 12 8.17 14.91 31.44
N THR A 13 8.95 14.61 30.40
CA THR A 13 9.25 13.23 30.01
C THR A 13 10.18 12.52 31.00
N ILE A 14 11.05 13.26 31.70
CA ILE A 14 12.02 12.67 32.65
C ILE A 14 11.37 12.40 34.02
N LYS A 15 10.38 13.20 34.45
CA LYS A 15 9.70 13.00 35.75
C LYS A 15 8.73 11.81 35.78
N LEU A 16 8.21 11.35 34.65
CA LEU A 16 7.29 10.18 34.60
C LEU A 16 8.00 8.82 34.74
N ARG A 17 9.34 8.77 34.80
CA ARG A 17 10.10 7.52 34.94
C ARG A 17 10.61 7.21 36.36
N VAL A 18 10.40 8.07 37.36
CA VAL A 18 11.08 7.94 38.67
C VAL A 18 10.14 7.81 39.89
N SER A 19 8.81 7.75 39.71
CA SER A 19 7.90 7.61 40.86
C SER A 19 6.78 6.60 40.61
N GLY A 20 6.98 5.40 41.17
CA GLY A 20 6.00 4.31 41.22
C GLY A 20 6.65 3.03 41.76
N GLY A 21 6.97 3.00 43.06
CA GLY A 21 7.53 1.83 43.73
C GLY A 21 6.48 0.95 44.42
N LEU A 22 6.89 -0.31 44.64
CA LEU A 22 6.37 -1.38 45.53
C LEU A 22 5.11 -2.12 45.03
N SER A 23 4.97 -3.46 45.08
CA SER A 23 5.83 -4.58 45.50
C SER A 23 5.12 -5.89 45.10
N LYS A 24 5.84 -6.88 44.57
CA LYS A 24 5.69 -8.32 44.90
C LYS A 24 6.76 -9.14 44.18
N GLN A 25 7.52 -9.88 44.98
CA GLN A 25 8.62 -10.75 44.57
C GLN A 25 8.10 -11.95 43.79
N HIS A 26 8.60 -12.16 42.58
CA HIS A 26 8.82 -13.50 42.04
C HIS A 26 10.16 -13.52 41.30
N SER A 27 10.87 -14.63 41.49
CA SER A 27 12.28 -14.90 41.20
C SER A 27 12.76 -14.47 39.81
N VAL A 28 13.79 -13.62 39.79
CA VAL A 28 14.63 -13.30 38.62
C VAL A 28 15.46 -14.54 38.25
N PRO A 29 15.38 -15.08 37.03
CA PRO A 29 16.40 -16.00 36.53
C PRO A 29 17.70 -15.22 36.34
N LYS A 30 18.81 -15.78 36.83
CA LYS A 30 20.15 -15.20 36.75
C LYS A 30 20.44 -14.67 35.33
N ASN A 31 20.83 -13.40 35.26
CA ASN A 31 21.45 -12.79 34.09
C ASN A 31 22.64 -13.64 33.64
N GLU A 32 22.49 -14.37 32.55
CA GLU A 32 23.60 -14.54 31.64
C GLU A 32 23.85 -13.18 30.98
N SER A 33 24.99 -12.58 31.32
CA SER A 33 25.45 -11.33 30.73
C SER A 33 25.40 -11.44 29.20
N LEU A 34 24.76 -10.46 28.54
CA LEU A 34 24.95 -10.16 27.11
C LEU A 34 26.06 -9.10 26.97
N PRO A 35 27.34 -9.48 26.78
CA PRO A 35 28.43 -8.51 26.59
C PRO A 35 28.61 -8.00 25.15
N GLU A 36 27.72 -8.23 24.18
CA GLU A 36 28.01 -7.93 22.75
C GLU A 36 27.20 -6.81 22.06
N LEU A 37 26.23 -6.15 22.72
CA LEU A 37 25.37 -5.15 22.05
C LEU A 37 25.85 -3.68 22.11
N LYS A 38 26.78 -3.34 23.01
CA LYS A 38 27.29 -1.96 23.15
C LYS A 38 28.07 -1.44 21.93
N PRO A 39 29.00 -2.22 21.33
CA PRO A 39 29.75 -1.76 20.15
C PRO A 39 28.83 -1.50 18.95
N GLN A 40 27.73 -2.25 18.82
CA GLN A 40 26.80 -2.20 17.70
C GLN A 40 25.92 -0.94 17.74
N LEU A 41 25.51 -0.52 18.94
CA LEU A 41 24.76 0.73 19.14
C LEU A 41 25.63 1.95 18.89
N GLU A 42 26.91 1.91 19.24
CA GLU A 42 27.87 2.99 18.96
C GLU A 42 28.16 3.15 17.46
N VAL A 43 28.28 2.04 16.71
CA VAL A 43 28.44 2.07 15.24
C VAL A 43 27.21 2.68 14.58
N TYR A 44 26.00 2.28 15.00
CA TYR A 44 24.75 2.83 14.49
C TYR A 44 24.55 4.30 14.85
N GLN A 45 24.86 4.71 16.10
CA GLN A 45 24.79 6.10 16.53
C GLN A 45 25.82 6.99 15.83
N LYS A 46 27.03 6.46 15.55
CA LYS A 46 28.07 7.17 14.79
C LYS A 46 27.68 7.33 13.32
N PHE A 47 27.05 6.33 12.73
CA PHE A 47 26.43 6.41 11.40
C PHE A 47 25.35 7.51 11.34
N LEU A 48 24.42 7.54 12.30
CA LEU A 48 23.39 8.57 12.39
C LEU A 48 23.95 9.98 12.66
N LYS A 49 25.04 10.08 13.42
CA LYS A 49 25.71 11.37 13.72
C LYS A 49 26.41 11.94 12.49
N ASN A 50 27.00 11.08 11.65
CA ASN A 50 27.62 11.48 10.38
C ASN A 50 26.58 11.93 9.34
N LEU A 51 25.38 11.33 9.34
CA LEU A 51 24.25 11.78 8.52
C LEU A 51 23.74 13.19 8.89
N ARG A 52 23.81 13.57 10.17
CA ARG A 52 23.35 14.89 10.66
C ARG A 52 24.38 16.02 10.52
N ALA A 53 25.63 15.71 10.17
CA ALA A 53 26.72 16.69 10.12
C ALA A 53 26.79 17.50 8.80
N PHE A 54 25.83 17.33 7.88
CA PHE A 54 25.81 18.10 6.63
C PHE A 54 25.06 19.42 6.78
N PRO A 55 25.63 20.55 6.33
CA PRO A 55 25.03 21.86 6.53
C PRO A 55 23.81 22.05 5.63
N THR A 56 22.64 22.24 6.25
CA THR A 56 21.46 22.78 5.59
C THR A 56 21.71 24.25 5.25
N LYS A 57 22.27 24.53 4.07
CA LYS A 57 22.25 25.89 3.53
C LYS A 57 20.81 26.22 3.11
N THR A 58 20.08 26.85 4.02
CA THR A 58 18.85 27.58 3.72
C THR A 58 19.18 28.73 2.78
N ARG A 59 18.78 28.62 1.51
CA ARG A 59 18.61 29.76 0.62
C ARG A 59 17.13 29.94 0.35
N SER A 60 16.59 31.05 0.83
CA SER A 60 15.28 31.59 0.47
C SER A 60 15.22 31.86 -1.04
N VAL A 61 14.22 31.32 -1.73
CA VAL A 61 13.82 31.75 -3.09
C VAL A 61 12.28 31.84 -3.13
N PRO A 62 11.70 32.84 -3.84
CA PRO A 62 10.33 33.34 -3.63
C PRO A 62 9.23 32.60 -4.42
N ASN A 63 7.99 33.01 -4.12
CA ASN A 63 6.68 32.56 -4.61
C ASN A 63 6.52 32.30 -6.13
N SER A 64 5.68 31.29 -6.42
CA SER A 64 4.97 30.93 -7.68
C SER A 64 5.66 29.94 -8.65
N PRO A 65 4.90 29.34 -9.59
CA PRO A 65 4.15 28.09 -9.43
C PRO A 65 4.88 26.94 -10.14
N ILE A 66 5.23 25.87 -9.42
CA ILE A 66 6.04 24.79 -10.01
C ILE A 66 5.34 23.44 -9.94
N ARG A 67 4.49 23.17 -10.95
CA ARG A 67 4.44 21.84 -11.57
C ARG A 67 5.75 21.69 -12.36
N TYR A 68 6.47 20.57 -12.19
CA TYR A 68 7.75 20.18 -12.85
C TYR A 68 9.10 20.27 -12.09
N SER A 69 9.20 20.55 -10.77
CA SER A 69 10.53 20.54 -10.08
C SER A 69 10.83 19.37 -9.15
N TYR A 70 9.85 18.55 -8.72
CA TYR A 70 10.16 17.42 -7.83
C TYR A 70 11.07 16.36 -8.48
N HIS A 71 11.01 16.18 -9.81
CA HIS A 71 11.90 15.26 -10.52
C HIS A 71 13.34 15.74 -10.64
N LYS A 72 13.60 17.06 -10.71
CA LYS A 72 14.97 17.60 -10.85
C LYS A 72 15.68 17.77 -9.49
N ILE A 73 14.94 18.12 -8.44
CA ILE A 73 15.50 18.29 -7.09
C ILE A 73 15.75 16.92 -6.44
N ALA A 74 14.83 15.96 -6.59
CA ALA A 74 15.06 14.58 -6.16
C ALA A 74 16.23 13.92 -6.91
N ASN A 75 16.47 14.25 -8.18
CA ASN A 75 17.63 13.73 -8.91
C ASN A 75 18.95 14.31 -8.40
N LYS A 76 19.08 15.63 -8.17
CA LYS A 76 20.33 16.21 -7.65
C LYS A 76 20.62 15.86 -6.19
N GLU A 77 19.60 15.87 -5.33
CA GLU A 77 19.77 15.49 -3.92
C GLU A 77 19.98 13.99 -3.78
N SER A 78 19.25 13.13 -4.51
CA SER A 78 19.51 11.68 -4.51
C SER A 78 20.84 11.33 -5.17
N GLU A 79 21.32 12.05 -6.18
CA GLU A 79 22.66 11.86 -6.74
C GLU A 79 23.77 12.28 -5.77
N SER A 80 23.56 13.33 -4.96
CA SER A 80 24.52 13.74 -3.92
C SER A 80 24.53 12.76 -2.74
N VAL A 81 23.35 12.28 -2.33
CA VAL A 81 23.19 11.26 -1.28
C VAL A 81 23.74 9.91 -1.76
N ASN A 82 23.45 9.50 -3.01
CA ASN A 82 24.02 8.32 -3.65
C ASN A 82 25.55 8.41 -3.74
N ARG A 83 26.13 9.57 -4.12
CA ARG A 83 27.58 9.77 -4.14
C ARG A 83 28.21 9.67 -2.75
N ASN A 84 27.64 10.33 -1.75
CA ASN A 84 28.15 10.32 -0.38
C ASN A 84 28.02 8.93 0.28
N LEU A 85 26.98 8.15 -0.05
CA LEU A 85 26.84 6.78 0.44
C LEU A 85 27.76 5.81 -0.29
N LEU A 86 27.92 5.95 -1.60
CA LEU A 86 28.94 5.22 -2.35
C LEU A 86 30.35 5.56 -1.84
N GLU A 87 30.62 6.78 -1.37
CA GLU A 87 31.85 7.13 -0.64
C GLU A 87 31.95 6.46 0.73
N VAL A 88 30.85 6.33 1.49
CA VAL A 88 30.81 5.57 2.75
C VAL A 88 31.11 4.08 2.50
N PHE A 89 30.55 3.48 1.45
CA PHE A 89 30.83 2.09 1.03
C PHE A 89 32.19 1.92 0.32
N ASN A 90 32.71 2.94 -0.36
CA ASN A 90 34.05 2.95 -0.97
C ASN A 90 35.16 3.20 0.05
N SER A 91 34.83 3.79 1.21
CA SER A 91 35.75 3.75 2.33
C SER A 91 35.91 2.28 2.71
N LYS A 92 37.11 1.72 2.51
CA LYS A 92 37.47 0.31 2.83
C LYS A 92 37.22 -0.10 4.30
N LYS A 93 36.55 0.75 5.08
CA LYS A 93 36.23 0.64 6.48
C LYS A 93 34.81 0.12 6.74
N TYR A 94 33.89 0.17 5.76
CA TYR A 94 32.52 -0.34 5.94
C TYR A 94 31.96 -1.04 4.69
N LEU A 95 32.01 -2.38 4.75
CA LEU A 95 31.08 -3.39 4.17
C LEU A 95 31.18 -3.74 2.66
N PRO A 96 32.31 -4.32 2.20
CA PRO A 96 32.31 -5.31 1.13
C PRO A 96 32.20 -6.70 1.81
N PHE A 97 31.08 -7.40 1.66
CA PHE A 97 30.96 -8.75 2.23
C PHE A 97 30.42 -9.76 1.24
N LEU A 98 31.05 -10.93 1.24
CA LEU A 98 30.44 -12.19 0.84
C LEU A 98 29.17 -12.45 1.67
N PRO A 99 28.15 -13.14 1.12
CA PRO A 99 26.93 -13.49 1.86
C PRO A 99 27.14 -14.09 3.26
N THR A 100 28.28 -14.74 3.47
CA THR A 100 28.71 -15.39 4.73
C THR A 100 29.31 -14.44 5.75
N ASP A 101 29.82 -13.28 5.31
CA ASP A 101 30.62 -12.37 6.13
C ASP A 101 29.86 -11.10 6.50
N ILE A 102 28.58 -11.04 6.11
CA ILE A 102 27.67 -9.93 6.43
C ILE A 102 27.49 -9.88 7.96
N PRO A 103 27.88 -8.79 8.64
CA PRO A 103 27.68 -8.63 10.07
C PRO A 103 26.19 -8.69 10.37
N LYS A 104 25.85 -9.02 11.63
CA LYS A 104 24.47 -8.99 12.13
C LYS A 104 23.92 -7.57 12.14
N LEU A 105 23.62 -7.05 10.95
CA LEU A 105 22.97 -5.76 10.72
C LEU A 105 21.49 -5.89 11.10
N PRO A 106 20.84 -4.80 11.53
CA PRO A 106 19.42 -4.82 11.83
C PRO A 106 18.66 -5.28 10.59
N PRO A 107 17.60 -6.09 10.71
CA PRO A 107 16.94 -6.71 9.57
C PRO A 107 16.70 -5.78 8.37
N PRO A 108 16.81 -6.24 7.11
CA PRO A 108 16.54 -5.41 5.93
C PRO A 108 15.19 -4.69 5.98
N TYR A 109 14.17 -5.32 6.57
CA TYR A 109 12.89 -4.69 6.87
C TYR A 109 13.02 -3.45 7.76
N VAL A 110 13.80 -3.53 8.83
CA VAL A 110 14.03 -2.42 9.78
C VAL A 110 14.85 -1.31 9.12
N ALA A 111 15.84 -1.66 8.27
CA ALA A 111 16.63 -0.69 7.52
C ALA A 111 15.82 0.01 6.41
N ALA A 112 15.00 -0.75 5.67
CA ALA A 112 14.08 -0.21 4.66
C ALA A 112 12.94 0.61 5.29
N ALA A 113 12.60 0.35 6.55
CA ALA A 113 11.55 1.01 7.33
C ALA A 113 12.05 2.18 8.20
N ALA A 114 13.14 2.87 7.82
CA ALA A 114 13.51 4.15 8.42
C ALA A 114 12.26 5.04 8.64
N PRO A 115 12.15 5.76 9.78
CA PRO A 115 11.15 5.60 10.86
C PRO A 115 9.68 5.95 10.52
N ILE A 116 9.28 5.90 9.25
CA ILE A 116 8.09 6.59 8.73
C ILE A 116 7.11 5.63 8.02
N ASN A 117 7.49 4.39 7.65
CA ASN A 117 6.53 3.45 7.03
C ASN A 117 6.94 1.96 7.18
N PRO A 118 6.32 1.19 8.10
CA PRO A 118 6.59 -0.26 8.28
C PRO A 118 6.00 -1.15 7.15
N LYS A 119 5.71 -0.57 5.99
CA LYS A 119 4.91 -1.20 4.93
C LYS A 119 5.80 -1.65 3.78
N ILE A 120 5.54 -2.86 3.27
CA ILE A 120 6.24 -3.43 2.13
C ILE A 120 5.32 -3.51 0.91
N SER A 121 5.83 -3.23 -0.29
CA SER A 121 5.10 -3.47 -1.53
C SER A 121 5.26 -4.92 -2.01
N VAL A 122 4.32 -5.46 -2.80
CA VAL A 122 4.46 -6.79 -3.41
C VAL A 122 5.79 -6.91 -4.17
N THR A 123 6.20 -5.88 -4.91
CA THR A 123 7.49 -5.88 -5.62
C THR A 123 8.69 -5.98 -4.67
N GLN A 124 8.63 -5.39 -3.49
CA GLN A 124 9.69 -5.52 -2.48
C GLN A 124 9.73 -6.90 -1.81
N LEU A 125 8.66 -7.71 -1.91
CA LEU A 125 8.69 -9.11 -1.48
C LEU A 125 9.44 -10.00 -2.47
N LEU A 126 9.52 -9.61 -3.76
CA LEU A 126 10.11 -10.38 -4.85
C LEU A 126 11.64 -10.25 -4.93
N THR A 127 12.31 -10.37 -3.80
CA THR A 127 13.74 -10.04 -3.60
C THR A 127 14.71 -10.87 -4.45
N ASP A 128 14.29 -12.04 -4.93
CA ASP A 128 15.07 -12.96 -5.78
C ASP A 128 14.83 -12.79 -7.29
N SER A 129 13.90 -11.93 -7.70
CA SER A 129 13.64 -11.67 -9.14
C SER A 129 14.88 -11.14 -9.86
N TRP A 130 15.72 -10.39 -9.15
CA TRP A 130 17.04 -9.95 -9.61
C TRP A 130 18.15 -10.55 -8.77
N CYS A 131 18.36 -10.05 -7.54
CA CYS A 131 19.42 -10.44 -6.61
C CYS A 131 19.08 -9.97 -5.18
N GLU A 132 19.14 -10.86 -4.18
CA GLU A 132 18.84 -10.46 -2.79
C GLU A 132 19.97 -9.61 -2.18
N LEU A 133 21.23 -9.80 -2.60
CA LEU A 133 22.33 -8.90 -2.19
C LEU A 133 22.06 -7.46 -2.63
N ARG A 134 21.54 -7.25 -3.85
CA ARG A 134 21.14 -5.92 -4.29
C ARG A 134 20.04 -5.35 -3.40
N SER A 135 19.00 -6.14 -3.10
CA SER A 135 17.90 -5.72 -2.21
C SER A 135 18.40 -5.38 -0.81
N TYR A 136 19.40 -6.12 -0.33
CA TYR A 136 20.12 -5.87 0.91
C TYR A 136 20.81 -4.50 0.84
N TYR A 137 21.70 -4.28 -0.13
CA TYR A 137 22.37 -2.97 -0.31
C TYR A 137 21.37 -1.82 -0.45
N ASP A 138 20.28 -1.98 -1.22
CA ASP A 138 19.23 -0.98 -1.38
C ASP A 138 18.60 -0.59 -0.02
N SER A 139 18.40 -1.57 0.87
CA SER A 139 17.78 -1.35 2.19
C SER A 139 18.69 -0.56 3.14
N TYR A 140 19.99 -0.85 3.18
CA TYR A 140 20.93 -0.16 4.09
C TYR A 140 21.52 1.11 3.51
N ALA A 141 21.58 1.23 2.19
CA ALA A 141 21.97 2.48 1.54
C ALA A 141 20.91 3.57 1.75
N CYS A 142 19.70 3.27 2.24
CA CYS A 142 18.59 4.23 2.36
C CYS A 142 18.37 5.06 1.09
N SER A 143 18.79 4.55 -0.07
CA SER A 143 18.76 5.25 -1.34
C SER A 143 17.84 4.49 -2.26
N ARG A 144 16.70 5.10 -2.63
CA ARG A 144 15.90 4.56 -3.72
C ARG A 144 16.66 4.82 -5.01
N ALA A 145 16.95 3.76 -5.76
CA ALA A 145 17.52 3.91 -7.09
C ALA A 145 16.58 4.78 -7.94
N ALA A 146 17.15 5.68 -8.75
CA ALA A 146 16.37 6.39 -9.75
C ALA A 146 15.71 5.36 -10.70
N PRO A 147 14.47 5.62 -11.15
CA PRO A 147 13.80 4.73 -12.10
C PRO A 147 14.63 4.63 -13.38
N SER A 148 14.81 3.41 -13.90
CA SER A 148 15.48 3.21 -15.18
C SER A 148 14.59 3.70 -16.34
N ALA A 149 15.17 3.93 -17.52
CA ALA A 149 14.41 4.28 -18.72
C ALA A 149 13.30 3.26 -19.03
N ALA A 150 13.56 1.97 -18.81
CA ALA A 150 12.56 0.92 -18.95
C ALA A 150 11.42 1.02 -17.92
N MET A 151 11.71 1.44 -16.68
CA MET A 151 10.69 1.69 -15.66
C MET A 151 9.82 2.92 -16.00
N VAL A 152 10.45 3.99 -16.50
CA VAL A 152 9.73 5.20 -16.94
C VAL A 152 8.79 4.87 -18.10
N SER A 153 9.32 4.25 -19.15
CA SER A 153 8.52 3.80 -20.31
C SER A 153 7.42 2.81 -19.90
N GLY A 154 7.73 1.89 -18.98
CA GLY A 154 6.73 0.98 -18.43
C GLY A 154 5.61 1.72 -17.71
N THR A 155 5.92 2.74 -16.92
CA THR A 155 4.93 3.56 -16.20
C THR A 155 4.01 4.29 -17.17
N GLU A 156 4.56 4.87 -18.25
CA GLU A 156 3.77 5.52 -19.30
C GLU A 156 2.84 4.54 -20.01
N GLN A 157 3.31 3.33 -20.32
CA GLN A 157 2.48 2.29 -20.93
C GLN A 157 1.39 1.78 -19.98
N HIS A 158 1.67 1.58 -18.69
CA HIS A 158 0.64 1.19 -17.72
C HIS A 158 -0.42 2.29 -17.60
N LYS A 159 -0.02 3.56 -17.56
CA LYS A 159 -0.93 4.69 -17.57
C LYS A 159 -1.80 4.72 -18.83
N PHE A 160 -1.21 4.55 -20.01
CA PHE A 160 -1.97 4.47 -21.27
C PHE A 160 -3.02 3.35 -21.23
N LEU A 161 -2.67 2.17 -20.71
CA LEU A 161 -3.60 1.06 -20.58
C LEU A 161 -4.67 1.30 -19.50
N GLU A 162 -4.33 2.03 -18.43
CA GLU A 162 -5.27 2.51 -17.41
C GLU A 162 -6.30 3.47 -18.03
N ASP A 163 -5.84 4.54 -18.67
CA ASP A 163 -6.67 5.55 -19.34
C ASP A 163 -7.54 4.95 -20.46
N LYS A 164 -7.08 3.87 -21.11
CA LYS A 164 -7.88 3.11 -22.10
C LYS A 164 -8.95 2.21 -21.47
N THR A 165 -8.70 1.73 -20.25
CA THR A 165 -9.65 0.83 -19.56
C THR A 165 -10.70 1.63 -18.81
N HIS A 166 -10.26 2.68 -18.14
CA HIS A 166 -11.07 3.52 -17.28
C HIS A 166 -11.26 4.85 -17.98
N GLN A 167 -12.51 5.25 -18.22
CA GLN A 167 -12.75 6.60 -18.70
C GLN A 167 -12.20 7.59 -17.67
N PRO A 168 -11.32 8.53 -18.05
CA PRO A 168 -10.77 9.48 -17.10
C PRO A 168 -11.90 10.29 -16.49
N GLU A 169 -11.98 10.29 -15.17
CA GLU A 169 -13.00 11.06 -14.45
C GLU A 169 -12.84 12.54 -14.79
N ILE A 170 -13.91 13.14 -15.32
CA ILE A 170 -13.93 14.57 -15.59
C ILE A 170 -13.96 15.25 -14.22
N ASN A 171 -12.84 15.86 -13.83
CA ASN A 171 -12.81 16.72 -12.67
C ASN A 171 -13.56 18.03 -13.00
N VAL A 172 -14.88 18.00 -12.77
CA VAL A 172 -15.80 19.12 -12.96
C VAL A 172 -15.61 20.20 -11.90
N THR A 173 -14.89 19.90 -10.82
CA THR A 173 -14.67 20.77 -9.65
C THR A 173 -13.30 21.45 -9.64
N LYS A 174 -12.56 21.46 -10.76
CA LYS A 174 -11.20 22.04 -10.83
C LYS A 174 -11.13 23.49 -10.33
N ASP A 175 -12.16 24.29 -10.60
CA ASP A 175 -12.17 25.69 -10.18
C ASP A 175 -12.40 25.83 -8.68
N ILE A 176 -13.31 25.04 -8.09
CA ILE A 176 -13.55 24.98 -6.64
C ILE A 176 -12.30 24.51 -5.89
N GLN A 177 -11.57 23.55 -6.46
CA GLN A 177 -10.34 23.03 -5.87
C GLN A 177 -9.21 24.07 -5.78
N LYS A 178 -9.27 25.18 -6.54
CA LYS A 178 -8.25 26.25 -6.45
C LYS A 178 -8.30 26.98 -5.12
N ASP A 179 -9.49 27.04 -4.50
CA ASP A 179 -9.73 27.73 -3.24
C ASP A 179 -9.54 26.81 -2.03
N PHE A 180 -9.10 25.56 -2.24
CA PHE A 180 -8.85 24.62 -1.16
C PHE A 180 -7.71 25.10 -0.27
N THR A 181 -7.97 25.03 1.04
CA THR A 181 -6.89 25.13 2.03
C THR A 181 -5.94 23.93 1.88
N PRO A 182 -4.68 24.04 2.35
CA PRO A 182 -3.75 22.91 2.35
C PRO A 182 -4.30 21.65 3.06
N ILE A 183 -5.12 21.84 4.10
CA ILE A 183 -5.77 20.76 4.85
C ILE A 183 -6.80 20.05 3.96
N MET A 184 -7.67 20.80 3.28
CA MET A 184 -8.67 20.23 2.36
C MET A 184 -8.02 19.46 1.20
N ALA A 185 -6.96 20.02 0.62
CA ALA A 185 -6.20 19.37 -0.44
C ALA A 185 -5.55 18.06 0.04
N ASP A 186 -5.00 18.05 1.25
CA ASP A 186 -4.44 16.85 1.88
C ASP A 186 -5.53 15.81 2.18
N GLN A 187 -6.69 16.22 2.71
CA GLN A 187 -7.84 15.34 2.94
C GLN A 187 -8.30 14.68 1.62
N LEU A 188 -8.50 15.44 0.54
CA LEU A 188 -8.90 14.89 -0.76
C LEU A 188 -7.88 13.87 -1.27
N LYS A 189 -6.58 14.17 -1.15
CA LYS A 189 -5.49 13.28 -1.54
C LYS A 189 -5.46 11.98 -0.74
N LYS A 190 -5.74 12.03 0.57
CA LYS A 190 -5.84 10.83 1.43
C LYS A 190 -7.00 9.93 1.00
N LEU A 191 -8.09 10.51 0.50
CA LEU A 191 -9.31 9.79 0.09
C LEU A 191 -9.23 9.20 -1.32
N GLU A 192 -8.40 9.76 -2.20
CA GLU A 192 -8.25 9.38 -3.62
C GLU A 192 -8.07 7.87 -3.82
N ARG A 193 -7.26 7.20 -2.99
CA ARG A 193 -7.05 5.75 -3.08
C ARG A 193 -8.33 4.96 -2.85
N SER A 194 -9.11 5.34 -1.85
CA SER A 194 -10.37 4.66 -1.50
C SER A 194 -11.43 4.91 -2.56
N LEU A 195 -11.51 6.14 -3.08
CA LEU A 195 -12.39 6.50 -4.19
C LEU A 195 -12.05 5.72 -5.46
N ASN A 196 -10.77 5.68 -5.83
CA ASN A 196 -10.30 4.90 -6.98
C ASN A 196 -10.66 3.43 -6.82
N LEU A 197 -10.50 2.85 -5.63
CA LEU A 197 -10.88 1.46 -5.38
C LEU A 197 -12.38 1.21 -5.59
N ILE A 198 -13.26 2.12 -5.15
CA ILE A 198 -14.70 2.00 -5.43
C ILE A 198 -14.97 2.13 -6.94
N SER A 199 -14.35 3.10 -7.62
CA SER A 199 -14.48 3.19 -9.07
C SER A 199 -14.03 1.88 -9.74
N ARG A 200 -12.94 1.26 -9.27
CA ARG A 200 -12.46 -0.01 -9.83
C ARG A 200 -13.45 -1.16 -9.62
N PHE A 201 -14.16 -1.20 -8.50
CA PHE A 201 -15.27 -2.13 -8.33
C PHE A 201 -16.41 -1.84 -9.31
N ILE A 202 -16.77 -0.58 -9.52
CA ILE A 202 -17.81 -0.20 -10.48
C ILE A 202 -17.39 -0.54 -11.92
N ASP A 203 -16.14 -0.28 -12.30
CA ASP A 203 -15.61 -0.64 -13.62
C ASP A 203 -15.64 -2.18 -13.79
N LEU A 204 -15.28 -2.94 -12.75
CA LEU A 204 -15.41 -4.39 -12.76
C LEU A 204 -16.85 -4.86 -12.99
N LEU A 205 -17.83 -4.16 -12.40
CA LEU A 205 -19.27 -4.44 -12.52
C LEU A 205 -19.84 -4.09 -13.89
N THR A 206 -19.43 -2.95 -14.44
CA THR A 206 -20.03 -2.35 -15.64
C THR A 206 -19.38 -2.86 -16.93
N ILE A 207 -18.06 -3.01 -16.94
CA ILE A 207 -17.28 -3.40 -18.12
C ILE A 207 -16.54 -4.73 -17.97
N GLY A 208 -16.74 -5.44 -16.85
CA GLY A 208 -16.21 -6.78 -16.60
C GLY A 208 -14.70 -6.83 -16.32
N LYS A 209 -14.03 -5.68 -16.18
CA LYS A 209 -12.60 -5.59 -15.92
C LYS A 209 -12.24 -4.30 -15.19
N ALA A 210 -11.20 -4.36 -14.37
CA ALA A 210 -10.62 -3.20 -13.72
C ALA A 210 -9.09 -3.29 -13.67
N ARG A 211 -8.41 -2.14 -13.81
CA ARG A 211 -6.97 -1.98 -13.60
C ARG A 211 -6.63 -1.25 -12.31
N GLU A 212 -5.37 -1.39 -11.87
CA GLU A 212 -4.81 -0.72 -10.69
C GLU A 212 -5.66 -0.95 -9.44
N PHE A 213 -6.07 -2.21 -9.24
CA PHE A 213 -6.94 -2.56 -8.12
C PHE A 213 -6.09 -2.85 -6.89
N ALA A 214 -6.34 -2.10 -5.81
CA ALA A 214 -5.51 -2.14 -4.61
C ALA A 214 -5.76 -3.43 -3.80
N VAL A 215 -4.67 -4.06 -3.35
CA VAL A 215 -4.70 -5.26 -2.50
C VAL A 215 -3.74 -5.13 -1.34
N THR A 216 -4.10 -5.76 -0.21
CA THR A 216 -3.38 -5.69 1.06
C THR A 216 -3.43 -7.04 1.78
N ALA A 217 -2.36 -7.41 2.46
CA ALA A 217 -2.29 -8.55 3.36
C ALA A 217 -1.41 -8.23 4.58
N ILE A 218 -1.63 -8.96 5.67
CA ILE A 218 -0.80 -8.90 6.87
C ILE A 218 -0.04 -10.23 6.99
N ILE A 219 1.22 -10.13 7.42
CA ILE A 219 2.12 -11.26 7.64
C ILE A 219 2.58 -11.21 9.09
N ASN A 220 2.51 -12.34 9.78
CA ASN A 220 3.05 -12.48 11.14
C ASN A 220 4.56 -12.80 11.05
N LYS A 221 5.42 -12.03 11.71
CA LYS A 221 6.88 -12.22 11.69
C LYS A 221 7.33 -13.47 12.45
N GLU A 222 6.58 -13.87 13.47
CA GLU A 222 6.89 -15.02 14.31
C GLU A 222 6.53 -16.33 13.62
N THR A 223 5.35 -16.42 12.99
CA THR A 223 4.95 -17.63 12.24
C THR A 223 5.46 -17.61 10.81
N LYS A 224 5.75 -16.41 10.26
CA LYS A 224 6.15 -16.16 8.86
C LYS A 224 5.04 -16.49 7.87
N GLU A 225 3.81 -16.58 8.37
CA GLU A 225 2.60 -16.88 7.60
C GLU A 225 1.76 -15.63 7.41
N PHE A 226 0.91 -15.66 6.39
CA PHE A 226 -0.16 -14.68 6.26
C PHE A 226 -1.15 -14.81 7.42
N VAL A 227 -1.70 -13.68 7.83
CA VAL A 227 -2.80 -13.67 8.80
C VAL A 227 -4.10 -13.86 8.01
N ASP A 228 -4.85 -14.91 8.34
CA ASP A 228 -6.18 -15.18 7.78
C ASP A 228 -7.30 -14.45 8.51
N VAL A 229 -8.52 -14.64 8.02
CA VAL A 229 -9.76 -14.11 8.61
C VAL A 229 -9.89 -14.46 10.09
N ASN A 230 -9.67 -15.72 10.48
CA ASN A 230 -9.90 -16.17 11.85
C ASN A 230 -8.95 -15.47 12.83
N THR A 231 -7.68 -15.39 12.44
CA THR A 231 -6.65 -14.72 13.24
C THR A 231 -6.88 -13.20 13.24
N LEU A 232 -7.26 -12.61 12.11
CA LEU A 232 -7.58 -11.19 12.01
C LEU A 232 -8.75 -10.79 12.92
N GLN A 233 -9.81 -11.60 12.99
CA GLN A 233 -10.96 -11.31 13.86
C GLN A 233 -10.58 -11.28 15.34
N GLN A 234 -9.70 -12.18 15.76
CA GLN A 234 -9.16 -12.19 17.13
C GLN A 234 -8.30 -10.94 17.41
N LEU A 235 -7.52 -10.48 16.43
CA LEU A 235 -6.64 -9.31 16.56
C LEU A 235 -7.41 -7.97 16.45
N ALA A 236 -8.44 -7.90 15.61
CA ALA A 236 -9.23 -6.71 15.33
C ALA A 236 -9.98 -6.20 16.57
N PHE A 237 -10.36 -7.11 17.47
CA PHE A 237 -11.03 -6.77 18.74
C PHE A 237 -10.09 -6.11 19.77
N ILE A 238 -8.76 -6.26 19.61
CA ILE A 238 -7.77 -5.91 20.64
C ILE A 238 -7.21 -4.49 20.47
N HIS A 239 -7.39 -3.85 19.30
CA HIS A 239 -6.75 -2.56 19.01
C HIS A 239 -7.73 -1.49 18.51
N GLN A 240 -8.52 -0.93 19.44
CA GLN A 240 -9.23 0.36 19.24
C GLN A 240 -8.26 1.54 18.96
N LYS A 241 -6.95 1.31 19.12
CA LYS A 241 -5.88 2.14 18.57
C LYS A 241 -4.96 1.25 17.73
N SER A 242 -5.14 1.28 16.41
CA SER A 242 -4.18 0.88 15.37
C SER A 242 -3.47 -0.50 15.54
N PRO A 243 -3.91 -1.57 14.87
CA PRO A 243 -3.31 -2.91 14.96
C PRO A 243 -1.89 -3.06 14.35
N CYS A 244 -1.32 -2.03 13.72
CA CYS A 244 -0.12 -2.13 12.89
C CYS A 244 1.17 -1.48 13.44
N TYR A 245 1.17 -1.02 14.70
CA TYR A 245 2.40 -0.64 15.41
C TYR A 245 2.98 -1.75 16.29
N ASN A 246 2.43 -2.96 16.19
CA ASN A 246 3.02 -4.10 16.87
C ASN A 246 4.19 -4.62 16.04
N ASP A 247 5.39 -4.66 16.64
CA ASP A 247 6.61 -5.20 16.06
C ASP A 247 6.47 -6.65 15.57
N GLN A 248 5.34 -7.32 15.82
CA GLN A 248 5.02 -8.67 15.39
C GLN A 248 4.53 -8.79 13.95
N PHE A 249 4.00 -7.73 13.32
CA PHE A 249 3.36 -7.84 12.00
C PHE A 249 4.06 -7.03 10.90
N ILE A 250 3.92 -7.49 9.65
CA ILE A 250 4.32 -6.77 8.43
C ILE A 250 3.05 -6.59 7.58
N LEU A 251 2.77 -5.35 7.19
CA LEU A 251 1.75 -5.09 6.18
C LEU A 251 2.39 -5.08 4.79
N ALA A 252 1.82 -5.87 3.90
CA ALA A 252 2.18 -5.89 2.51
C ALA A 252 1.02 -5.38 1.65
N SER A 253 1.31 -4.60 0.61
CA SER A 253 0.27 -4.16 -0.33
C SER A 253 0.77 -4.12 -1.76
N GLY A 254 -0.15 -4.08 -2.73
CA GLY A 254 0.19 -3.74 -4.09
C GLY A 254 -1.02 -3.26 -4.88
N TYR A 255 -0.79 -3.07 -6.17
CA TYR A 255 -1.80 -2.79 -7.17
C TYR A 255 -1.72 -3.90 -8.20
N LEU A 256 -2.83 -4.62 -8.39
CA LEU A 256 -2.94 -5.60 -9.46
C LEU A 256 -3.24 -4.88 -10.77
N ASP A 257 -2.57 -5.27 -11.85
CA ASP A 257 -2.73 -4.59 -13.14
C ASP A 257 -4.11 -4.84 -13.74
N TYR A 258 -4.66 -6.04 -13.63
CA TYR A 258 -5.98 -6.38 -14.13
C TYR A 258 -6.69 -7.41 -13.23
N LEU A 259 -7.92 -7.09 -12.86
CA LEU A 259 -8.93 -8.04 -12.40
C LEU A 259 -9.99 -8.11 -13.47
N ARG A 260 -10.23 -9.30 -14.03
CA ARG A 260 -11.13 -9.47 -15.17
C ARG A 260 -12.06 -10.64 -14.94
N SER A 261 -13.35 -10.46 -15.23
CA SER A 261 -14.28 -11.58 -15.34
C SER A 261 -14.14 -12.25 -16.71
N GLU A 262 -14.07 -13.58 -16.71
CA GLU A 262 -14.07 -14.39 -17.95
C GLU A 262 -15.46 -14.44 -18.61
N SER A 263 -16.52 -14.05 -17.91
CA SER A 263 -17.88 -13.93 -18.48
C SER A 263 -18.66 -12.84 -17.75
N TYR A 264 -18.99 -11.76 -18.47
CA TYR A 264 -19.77 -10.63 -17.98
C TYR A 264 -20.94 -10.36 -18.94
N VAL A 265 -22.03 -9.85 -18.40
CA VAL A 265 -23.19 -9.40 -19.18
C VAL A 265 -23.03 -7.90 -19.40
N ILE A 266 -22.91 -7.48 -20.66
CA ILE A 266 -22.99 -6.06 -21.03
C ILE A 266 -24.42 -5.61 -20.71
N GLY A 267 -24.60 -4.65 -19.81
CA GLY A 267 -25.96 -4.19 -19.51
C GLY A 267 -26.11 -3.08 -18.47
N LEU A 268 -25.12 -2.86 -17.60
CA LEU A 268 -25.14 -1.77 -16.64
C LEU A 268 -24.15 -0.69 -17.06
N GLU A 269 -24.68 0.29 -17.78
CA GLU A 269 -24.01 1.57 -18.03
C GLU A 269 -23.77 2.27 -16.67
N LYS A 270 -22.62 2.93 -16.51
CA LYS A 270 -22.24 3.64 -15.27
C LYS A 270 -23.28 4.71 -14.92
N GLU A 271 -23.95 5.25 -15.94
CA GLU A 271 -25.04 6.22 -15.87
C GLU A 271 -26.33 5.61 -15.29
N LYS A 272 -26.58 4.30 -15.52
CA LYS A 272 -27.73 3.61 -14.92
C LYS A 272 -27.53 3.36 -13.43
N TRP A 273 -26.28 3.19 -12.98
CA TRP A 273 -25.93 3.10 -11.56
C TRP A 273 -26.32 4.38 -10.80
N THR A 274 -26.08 5.54 -11.43
CA THR A 274 -26.44 6.85 -10.84
C THR A 274 -27.94 7.11 -10.84
N GLN A 275 -28.72 6.41 -11.66
CA GLN A 275 -30.16 6.61 -11.80
C GLN A 275 -31.01 5.60 -11.01
N HIS A 276 -30.47 4.42 -10.73
CA HIS A 276 -31.24 3.33 -10.13
C HIS A 276 -30.72 2.98 -8.74
N ASN A 277 -31.65 2.87 -7.79
CA ASN A 277 -31.39 2.49 -6.39
C ASN A 277 -31.15 0.98 -6.25
N TYR A 278 -30.34 0.40 -7.12
CA TYR A 278 -30.09 -1.04 -7.11
C TYR A 278 -29.30 -1.44 -5.86
N SER A 279 -29.70 -2.56 -5.23
CA SER A 279 -28.88 -3.16 -4.19
C SER A 279 -27.59 -3.70 -4.80
N LEU A 280 -26.46 -3.54 -4.09
CA LEU A 280 -25.14 -4.01 -4.54
C LEU A 280 -25.17 -5.50 -4.93
N ASN A 281 -25.90 -6.32 -4.15
CA ASN A 281 -26.04 -7.75 -4.38
C ASN A 281 -26.76 -8.06 -5.71
N THR A 282 -27.85 -7.34 -6.00
CA THR A 282 -28.63 -7.50 -7.24
C THR A 282 -27.79 -7.19 -8.48
N LEU A 283 -26.93 -6.17 -8.41
CA LEU A 283 -26.09 -5.75 -9.54
C LEU A 283 -25.06 -6.82 -9.92
N LEU A 284 -24.60 -7.63 -8.98
CA LEU A 284 -23.56 -8.63 -9.25
C LEU A 284 -24.10 -9.92 -9.82
N GLU A 285 -25.19 -10.41 -9.24
CA GLU A 285 -25.88 -11.60 -9.73
C GLU A 285 -26.29 -11.42 -11.20
N THR A 286 -26.61 -10.19 -11.57
CA THR A 286 -27.00 -9.81 -12.93
C THR A 286 -25.80 -9.53 -13.84
N SER A 287 -24.76 -8.85 -13.36
CA SER A 287 -23.64 -8.38 -14.22
C SER A 287 -22.54 -9.42 -14.46
N ILE A 288 -22.21 -10.27 -13.48
CA ILE A 288 -20.97 -11.08 -13.51
C ILE A 288 -21.25 -12.56 -13.30
N LYS A 289 -21.19 -13.33 -14.39
CA LYS A 289 -21.47 -14.76 -14.38
C LYS A 289 -20.20 -15.60 -14.20
N GLY A 290 -19.08 -15.20 -14.79
CA GLY A 290 -17.82 -15.96 -14.80
C GLY A 290 -16.88 -15.67 -13.62
N PRO A 291 -15.82 -16.48 -13.49
CA PRO A 291 -14.79 -16.28 -12.48
C PRO A 291 -13.94 -15.03 -12.77
N PHE A 292 -13.36 -14.47 -11.72
CA PHE A 292 -12.40 -13.39 -11.76
C PHE A 292 -10.97 -13.91 -11.88
N THR A 293 -10.30 -13.52 -12.94
CA THR A 293 -8.89 -13.85 -13.18
C THR A 293 -8.01 -12.66 -12.83
N VAL A 294 -6.99 -12.92 -12.03
CA VAL A 294 -5.94 -11.95 -11.70
C VAL A 294 -4.87 -11.99 -12.79
N ILE A 295 -4.57 -10.82 -13.33
CA ILE A 295 -3.66 -10.66 -14.46
C ILE A 295 -2.63 -9.58 -14.14
N ASP A 296 -1.37 -9.90 -14.35
CA ASP A 296 -0.23 -8.99 -14.24
C ASP A 296 0.27 -8.60 -15.64
N VAL A 297 0.75 -7.37 -15.80
CA VAL A 297 1.20 -6.81 -17.08
C VAL A 297 2.70 -6.56 -17.04
N LYS A 298 3.38 -6.94 -18.11
CA LYS A 298 4.82 -6.76 -18.29
C LYS A 298 5.11 -6.07 -19.61
N THR A 299 5.65 -4.87 -19.53
CA THR A 299 6.00 -4.06 -20.70
C THR A 299 7.41 -4.35 -21.18
N ARG A 300 7.61 -4.34 -22.49
CA ARG A 300 8.90 -4.60 -23.15
C ARG A 300 9.10 -3.61 -24.29
N GLY A 301 10.35 -3.22 -24.53
CA GLY A 301 10.72 -2.40 -25.69
C GLY A 301 10.84 -3.18 -26.99
N LYS A 302 10.76 -4.52 -26.94
CA LYS A 302 10.70 -5.43 -28.09
C LYS A 302 9.73 -6.57 -27.75
N PRO A 303 9.02 -7.15 -28.73
CA PRO A 303 8.04 -8.22 -28.52
C PRO A 303 8.71 -9.57 -28.20
N ILE A 304 9.50 -9.60 -27.13
CA ILE A 304 10.30 -10.75 -26.70
C ILE A 304 10.08 -10.95 -25.20
N VAL A 305 9.65 -12.16 -24.83
CA VAL A 305 9.62 -12.59 -23.43
C VAL A 305 11.05 -12.86 -22.97
N THR A 306 11.41 -12.37 -21.79
CA THR A 306 12.74 -12.59 -21.21
C THR A 306 13.02 -14.08 -21.02
N LYS A 307 14.27 -14.49 -21.26
CA LYS A 307 14.73 -15.87 -21.03
C LYS A 307 15.30 -16.10 -19.63
N SER A 308 15.47 -15.05 -18.81
CA SER A 308 15.99 -15.20 -17.45
C SER A 308 14.97 -15.94 -16.57
N LYS A 309 15.38 -17.10 -16.07
CA LYS A 309 14.55 -17.96 -15.21
C LYS A 309 14.11 -17.22 -13.95
N GLY A 310 15.03 -16.52 -13.27
CA GLY A 310 14.72 -15.77 -12.04
C GLY A 310 13.66 -14.68 -12.28
N VAL A 311 13.73 -13.98 -13.40
CA VAL A 311 12.73 -12.94 -13.74
C VAL A 311 11.36 -13.56 -14.03
N LEU A 312 11.30 -14.65 -14.78
CA LEU A 312 10.04 -15.35 -15.09
C LEU A 312 9.39 -15.94 -13.82
N ILE A 313 10.20 -16.52 -12.93
CA ILE A 313 9.77 -17.01 -11.62
C ILE A 313 9.24 -15.84 -10.79
N GLY A 314 9.93 -14.70 -10.78
CA GLY A 314 9.51 -13.47 -10.13
C GLY A 314 8.13 -12.99 -10.59
N HIS A 315 7.88 -12.95 -11.91
CA HIS A 315 6.56 -12.57 -12.43
C HIS A 315 5.47 -13.56 -11.98
N ARG A 316 5.74 -14.87 -11.97
CA ARG A 316 4.79 -15.90 -11.51
C ARG A 316 4.44 -15.71 -10.04
N TYR A 317 5.44 -15.46 -9.19
CA TYR A 317 5.18 -15.20 -7.77
C TYR A 317 4.46 -13.86 -7.57
N GLN A 318 4.74 -12.83 -8.38
CA GLN A 318 4.03 -11.56 -8.32
C GLN A 318 2.52 -11.72 -8.52
N VAL A 319 2.11 -12.33 -9.63
CA VAL A 319 0.69 -12.53 -9.93
C VAL A 319 0.03 -13.48 -8.92
N GLY A 320 0.75 -14.50 -8.45
CA GLY A 320 0.29 -15.39 -7.39
C GLY A 320 0.08 -14.67 -6.04
N LEU A 321 0.94 -13.71 -5.69
CA LEU A 321 0.80 -12.88 -4.49
C LEU A 321 -0.40 -11.94 -4.60
N TYR A 322 -0.61 -11.30 -5.76
CA TYR A 322 -1.81 -10.49 -5.97
C TYR A 322 -3.09 -11.32 -5.82
N ARG A 323 -3.12 -12.53 -6.39
CA ARG A 323 -4.25 -13.45 -6.20
C ARG A 323 -4.40 -13.84 -4.73
N LYS A 324 -3.31 -14.17 -4.02
CA LYS A 324 -3.36 -14.51 -2.59
C LYS A 324 -3.90 -13.34 -1.76
N PHE A 325 -3.43 -12.12 -1.98
CA PHE A 325 -3.86 -10.95 -1.21
C PHE A 325 -5.34 -10.67 -1.46
N LEU A 326 -5.78 -10.70 -2.72
CA LEU A 326 -7.18 -10.53 -3.06
C LEU A 326 -8.04 -11.64 -2.44
N GLY A 327 -7.57 -12.89 -2.44
CA GLY A 327 -8.20 -14.02 -1.77
C GLY A 327 -8.36 -13.77 -0.27
N LEU A 328 -7.28 -13.42 0.45
CA LEU A 328 -7.32 -13.10 1.88
C LEU A 328 -8.30 -11.96 2.20
N MET A 329 -8.27 -10.88 1.42
CA MET A 329 -9.23 -9.77 1.58
C MET A 329 -10.67 -10.20 1.30
N SER A 330 -10.87 -11.21 0.46
CA SER A 330 -12.18 -11.79 0.15
C SER A 330 -12.53 -12.98 1.04
N GLY A 331 -11.81 -13.17 2.16
CA GLY A 331 -12.07 -14.22 3.14
C GLY A 331 -11.59 -15.61 2.74
N GLU A 332 -10.56 -15.76 1.93
CA GLU A 332 -9.89 -17.04 1.74
C GLU A 332 -8.93 -17.34 2.91
N ASN A 333 -8.85 -18.60 3.35
CA ASN A 333 -7.90 -19.02 4.39
C ASN A 333 -6.44 -19.08 3.89
N VAL A 334 -5.46 -19.16 4.82
CA VAL A 334 -4.03 -19.29 4.48
C VAL A 334 -3.77 -20.54 3.63
N SER A 335 -4.42 -21.66 3.95
CA SER A 335 -4.28 -22.93 3.23
C SER A 335 -4.90 -22.94 1.83
N GLY A 336 -5.74 -21.94 1.50
CA GLY A 336 -6.52 -21.92 0.26
C GLY A 336 -7.66 -22.95 0.23
N VAL A 337 -8.01 -23.54 1.38
CA VAL A 337 -9.15 -24.44 1.52
C VAL A 337 -10.40 -23.62 1.87
N ASP A 338 -11.48 -23.84 1.11
CA ASP A 338 -12.79 -23.24 1.34
C ASP A 338 -13.39 -23.79 2.66
N SER A 339 -13.11 -23.11 3.77
CA SER A 339 -13.97 -23.23 4.94
C SER A 339 -15.17 -22.30 4.73
N PRO A 340 -16.38 -22.69 5.13
CA PRO A 340 -17.53 -21.80 5.04
C PRO A 340 -17.28 -20.57 5.90
N ILE A 341 -17.16 -19.42 5.25
CA ILE A 341 -16.96 -18.11 5.87
C ILE A 341 -18.18 -17.25 5.55
N SER A 342 -18.74 -16.60 6.55
CA SER A 342 -19.94 -15.78 6.37
C SER A 342 -19.61 -14.49 5.63
N VAL A 343 -20.63 -13.89 4.98
CA VAL A 343 -20.50 -12.59 4.30
C VAL A 343 -19.98 -11.52 5.26
N ASP A 344 -20.44 -11.55 6.51
CA ASP A 344 -20.01 -10.60 7.54
C ASP A 344 -18.52 -10.75 7.87
N GLN A 345 -18.03 -11.98 8.00
CA GLN A 345 -16.60 -12.23 8.24
C GLN A 345 -15.72 -11.73 7.08
N VAL A 346 -16.18 -11.87 5.84
CA VAL A 346 -15.47 -11.30 4.68
C VAL A 346 -15.45 -9.77 4.74
N ASN A 347 -16.59 -9.14 5.04
CA ASN A 347 -16.69 -7.68 5.19
C ASN A 347 -15.75 -7.17 6.28
N GLU A 348 -15.73 -7.82 7.44
CA GLU A 348 -14.88 -7.46 8.57
C GLU A 348 -13.39 -7.61 8.24
N THR A 349 -13.02 -8.66 7.50
CA THR A 349 -11.65 -8.91 7.05
C THR A 349 -11.16 -7.81 6.12
N ALA A 350 -11.92 -7.53 5.05
CA ALA A 350 -11.59 -6.48 4.09
C ALA A 350 -11.50 -5.10 4.78
N TYR A 351 -12.49 -4.78 5.62
CA TYR A 351 -12.50 -3.54 6.41
C TYR A 351 -11.25 -3.39 7.27
N SER A 352 -10.89 -4.44 8.04
CA SER A 352 -9.73 -4.42 8.92
C SER A 352 -8.42 -4.20 8.15
N LEU A 353 -8.25 -4.87 7.01
CA LEU A 353 -7.05 -4.73 6.17
C LEU A 353 -6.94 -3.34 5.52
N LEU A 354 -8.05 -2.77 5.07
CA LEU A 354 -8.09 -1.44 4.47
C LEU A 354 -7.85 -0.32 5.50
N VAL A 355 -8.44 -0.46 6.69
CA VAL A 355 -8.17 0.46 7.82
C VAL A 355 -6.70 0.36 8.23
N ALA A 356 -6.16 -0.85 8.37
CA ALA A 356 -4.74 -1.05 8.71
C ALA A 356 -3.80 -0.42 7.67
N ASP A 357 -4.08 -0.56 6.37
CA ASP A 357 -3.29 0.09 5.31
C ASP A 357 -3.33 1.61 5.40
N SER A 358 -4.50 2.18 5.72
CA SER A 358 -4.67 3.63 5.85
C SER A 358 -3.92 4.18 7.05
N ILE A 359 -4.06 3.55 8.22
CA ILE A 359 -3.36 3.98 9.44
C ILE A 359 -1.84 3.85 9.26
N GLN A 360 -1.39 2.79 8.59
CA GLN A 360 0.04 2.57 8.37
C GLN A 360 0.67 3.60 7.44
N ARG A 361 -0.12 4.27 6.60
CA ARG A 361 0.31 5.42 5.80
C ARG A 361 0.35 6.72 6.60
N GLY A 362 0.00 6.67 7.88
CA GLY A 362 -0.10 7.83 8.76
C GLY A 362 -1.40 8.60 8.59
N TYR A 363 -2.45 8.00 8.02
CA TYR A 363 -3.74 8.67 7.88
C TYR A 363 -4.52 8.56 9.19
N ASP A 364 -5.11 9.67 9.61
CA ASP A 364 -6.19 9.63 10.59
C ASP A 364 -7.46 9.17 9.88
N VAL A 365 -7.88 7.94 10.15
CA VAL A 365 -9.06 7.34 9.51
C VAL A 365 -10.38 7.86 10.08
N ASP A 366 -10.32 8.48 11.26
CA ASP A 366 -11.46 8.99 12.02
C ASP A 366 -11.68 10.50 11.81
N GLU A 367 -10.71 11.19 11.21
CA GLU A 367 -10.80 12.60 10.83
C GLU A 367 -12.06 12.87 9.99
N PRO A 368 -12.96 13.76 10.43
CA PRO A 368 -14.10 14.20 9.63
C PRO A 368 -13.65 14.87 8.34
N VAL A 369 -14.18 14.40 7.21
CA VAL A 369 -13.99 15.01 5.90
C VAL A 369 -14.65 16.39 5.91
N HIS A 370 -13.95 17.43 5.45
CA HIS A 370 -14.56 18.75 5.34
C HIS A 370 -15.75 18.72 4.34
N PRO A 371 -16.92 19.35 4.62
CA PRO A 371 -18.08 19.30 3.73
C PRO A 371 -17.79 19.67 2.27
N MET A 372 -16.99 20.72 2.02
CA MET A 372 -16.51 21.07 0.67
C MET A 372 -15.71 19.95 -0.02
N VAL A 373 -14.88 19.22 0.71
CA VAL A 373 -14.16 18.05 0.16
C VAL A 373 -15.17 16.95 -0.17
N GLY A 374 -16.13 16.70 0.71
CA GLY A 374 -17.24 15.76 0.48
C GLY A 374 -18.06 16.11 -0.77
N LEU A 375 -18.34 17.41 -0.99
CA LEU A 375 -19.00 17.89 -2.21
C LEU A 375 -18.16 17.61 -3.45
N VAL A 376 -16.87 17.97 -3.42
CA VAL A 376 -15.96 17.74 -4.56
C VAL A 376 -15.87 16.25 -4.91
N MET A 377 -15.82 15.39 -3.89
CA MET A 377 -15.87 13.94 -4.08
C MET A 377 -17.17 13.52 -4.77
N LEU A 378 -18.31 14.01 -4.28
CA LEU A 378 -19.64 13.70 -4.81
C LEU A 378 -19.80 14.13 -6.28
N ALA A 379 -19.41 15.37 -6.58
CA ALA A 379 -19.56 15.94 -7.92
C ALA A 379 -18.67 15.24 -8.95
N ASN A 380 -17.44 14.88 -8.58
CA ASN A 380 -16.56 14.10 -9.46
C ASN A 380 -16.95 12.61 -9.52
N ASN A 381 -17.71 12.11 -8.54
CA ASN A 381 -18.09 10.69 -8.43
C ASN A 381 -19.58 10.50 -8.12
N PRO A 382 -20.50 10.83 -9.06
CA PRO A 382 -21.94 10.74 -8.81
C PRO A 382 -22.44 9.35 -8.39
N TRP A 383 -21.71 8.29 -8.74
CA TRP A 383 -22.01 6.93 -8.33
C TRP A 383 -21.88 6.68 -6.81
N LEU A 384 -21.25 7.60 -6.07
CA LEU A 384 -21.22 7.60 -4.60
C LEU A 384 -22.56 7.94 -3.97
N ILE A 385 -23.48 8.62 -4.67
CA ILE A 385 -24.73 9.13 -4.08
C ILE A 385 -25.47 8.03 -3.33
N THR A 386 -25.68 6.86 -3.94
CA THR A 386 -26.35 5.72 -3.30
C THR A 386 -25.66 5.29 -2.00
N MET A 387 -24.33 5.30 -1.98
CA MET A 387 -23.55 4.89 -0.81
C MET A 387 -23.61 5.94 0.30
N LEU A 388 -23.56 7.23 -0.07
CA LEU A 388 -23.68 8.34 0.86
C LEU A 388 -25.10 8.47 1.44
N GLU A 389 -26.14 8.19 0.65
CA GLU A 389 -27.53 8.11 1.13
C GLU A 389 -27.66 7.06 2.24
N GLN A 390 -27.03 5.89 2.07
CA GLN A 390 -27.00 4.85 3.10
C GLN A 390 -26.33 5.34 4.39
N MET A 391 -25.30 6.17 4.31
CA MET A 391 -24.61 6.72 5.48
C MET A 391 -25.38 7.84 6.16
N CYS A 392 -26.02 8.69 5.36
CA CYS A 392 -26.79 9.85 5.84
C CYS A 392 -27.98 9.41 6.69
N VAL A 393 -28.68 8.35 6.25
CA VAL A 393 -29.96 7.93 6.84
C VAL A 393 -29.81 6.85 7.91
N ASN A 394 -28.91 5.87 7.72
CA ASN A 394 -28.87 4.68 8.56
C ASN A 394 -27.94 4.84 9.76
N ASP A 395 -28.37 4.29 10.91
CA ASP A 395 -27.54 4.19 12.12
C ASP A 395 -26.45 3.12 12.00
N PHE A 396 -26.58 2.20 11.05
CA PHE A 396 -25.66 1.09 10.87
C PHE A 396 -25.35 0.91 9.40
N LEU A 397 -24.09 0.65 9.09
CA LEU A 397 -23.65 0.34 7.73
C LEU A 397 -23.66 -1.16 7.46
N GLY A 398 -23.95 -2.02 8.44
CA GLY A 398 -23.92 -3.47 8.24
C GLY A 398 -22.50 -4.01 8.19
N ASN A 399 -21.57 -3.34 8.86
CA ASN A 399 -20.23 -3.85 9.15
C ASN A 399 -20.06 -3.82 10.67
N SER A 400 -20.10 -4.99 11.31
CA SER A 400 -20.21 -5.10 12.77
C SER A 400 -19.07 -4.38 13.50
N LEU A 401 -17.84 -4.43 12.97
CA LEU A 401 -16.66 -3.80 13.55
C LEU A 401 -16.76 -2.28 13.48
N TYR A 402 -17.17 -1.74 12.33
CA TYR A 402 -17.43 -0.31 12.17
C TYR A 402 -18.58 0.17 13.04
N ASP A 403 -19.69 -0.57 13.02
CA ASP A 403 -20.92 -0.23 13.73
C ASP A 403 -20.71 -0.25 15.25
N THR A 404 -19.97 -1.24 15.76
CA THR A 404 -19.56 -1.31 17.18
C THR A 404 -18.62 -0.17 17.55
N PHE A 405 -17.60 0.10 16.73
CA PHE A 405 -16.66 1.20 16.97
C PHE A 405 -17.41 2.54 17.09
N ASN A 406 -18.33 2.81 16.17
CA ASN A 406 -19.10 4.04 16.16
C ASN A 406 -20.06 4.16 17.34
N ALA A 407 -20.73 3.08 17.73
CA ALA A 407 -21.61 3.09 18.90
C ALA A 407 -20.84 3.50 20.17
N GLN A 408 -19.55 3.16 20.26
CA GLN A 408 -18.68 3.49 21.39
C GLN A 408 -18.06 4.89 21.31
N HIS A 409 -17.87 5.44 20.10
CA HIS A 409 -17.14 6.68 19.86
C HIS A 409 -18.03 7.81 19.31
N SER A 410 -19.33 7.77 19.61
CA SER A 410 -20.27 8.81 19.19
C SER A 410 -19.77 10.20 19.60
N THR A 411 -19.39 11.00 18.61
CA THR A 411 -18.98 12.39 18.81
C THR A 411 -20.15 13.30 18.51
N GLU A 412 -20.29 14.40 19.25
CA GLU A 412 -21.19 15.51 18.90
C GLU A 412 -20.60 16.31 17.73
N TYR A 413 -20.41 15.66 16.58
CA TYR A 413 -19.94 16.33 15.38
C TYR A 413 -21.12 16.52 14.42
N SER A 414 -21.45 17.78 14.13
CA SER A 414 -22.49 18.12 13.15
C SER A 414 -21.85 18.20 11.76
N TRP A 415 -22.01 17.13 10.99
CA TRP A 415 -21.58 17.10 9.58
C TRP A 415 -22.79 17.29 8.67
N GLU A 416 -22.72 18.26 7.77
CA GLU A 416 -23.81 18.56 6.86
C GLU A 416 -23.29 19.29 5.62
N LEU A 417 -23.76 18.89 4.43
CA LEU A 417 -23.35 19.53 3.17
C LEU A 417 -23.93 20.94 2.98
N SER A 418 -25.02 21.30 3.67
CA SER A 418 -25.61 22.65 3.63
C SER A 418 -24.70 23.75 4.18
N GLN A 419 -23.61 23.37 4.87
CA GLN A 419 -22.55 24.29 5.24
C GLN A 419 -21.78 24.84 4.02
N VAL A 420 -21.93 24.22 2.85
CA VAL A 420 -21.35 24.68 1.60
C VAL A 420 -22.30 25.68 0.93
N ASN A 421 -21.75 26.76 0.34
CA ASN A 421 -22.52 27.74 -0.40
C ASN A 421 -23.30 27.08 -1.54
N SER A 422 -24.63 27.26 -1.54
CA SER A 422 -25.53 26.64 -2.53
C SER A 422 -25.18 27.02 -3.97
N LYS A 423 -24.58 28.20 -4.21
CA LYS A 423 -24.11 28.59 -5.55
C LYS A 423 -22.92 27.76 -6.03
N ASP A 424 -22.00 27.43 -5.14
CA ASP A 424 -20.87 26.54 -5.44
C ASP A 424 -21.38 25.11 -5.61
N PHE A 425 -22.46 24.73 -4.94
CA PHE A 425 -23.11 23.44 -5.09
C PHE A 425 -23.84 23.26 -6.43
N HIS A 426 -24.73 24.19 -6.77
CA HIS A 426 -25.56 24.12 -7.98
C HIS A 426 -24.77 24.29 -9.28
N SER A 427 -23.57 24.89 -9.23
CA SER A 427 -22.74 25.13 -10.41
C SER A 427 -21.94 23.90 -10.87
N VAL A 428 -21.73 22.90 -10.01
CA VAL A 428 -20.91 21.70 -10.33
C VAL A 428 -21.67 20.40 -10.40
N LEU A 429 -22.87 20.32 -9.81
CA LEU A 429 -23.72 19.14 -9.98
C LEU A 429 -24.61 19.29 -11.20
N GLU A 430 -24.75 18.18 -11.94
CA GLU A 430 -25.75 18.12 -13.00
C GLU A 430 -27.17 18.33 -12.43
N PRO A 431 -28.05 19.05 -13.15
CA PRO A 431 -29.41 19.33 -12.68
C PRO A 431 -30.21 18.07 -12.30
N SER A 432 -29.98 16.96 -13.01
CA SER A 432 -30.61 15.66 -12.75
C SER A 432 -30.18 15.01 -11.42
N LEU A 433 -29.02 15.39 -10.89
CA LEU A 433 -28.50 14.86 -9.62
C LEU A 433 -28.92 15.73 -8.43
N LEU A 434 -29.24 17.01 -8.65
CA LEU A 434 -29.60 17.96 -7.59
C LEU A 434 -30.72 17.41 -6.71
N GLU A 435 -31.85 17.03 -7.31
CA GLU A 435 -33.03 16.49 -6.60
C GLU A 435 -32.68 15.26 -5.74
N ARG A 436 -31.81 14.38 -6.25
CA ARG A 436 -31.39 13.18 -5.52
C ARG A 436 -30.45 13.53 -4.36
N THR A 437 -29.54 14.47 -4.60
CA THR A 437 -28.54 14.90 -3.61
C THR A 437 -29.11 15.76 -2.51
N GLU A 438 -30.29 16.38 -2.66
CA GLU A 438 -30.96 17.18 -1.61
C GLU A 438 -31.07 16.42 -0.26
N LYS A 439 -31.29 15.10 -0.31
CA LYS A 439 -31.34 14.26 0.90
C LYS A 439 -30.05 14.28 1.70
N LEU A 440 -28.92 14.51 1.03
CA LEU A 440 -27.59 14.60 1.65
C LEU A 440 -27.34 15.97 2.30
N PHE A 441 -28.16 16.99 2.01
CA PHE A 441 -28.16 18.34 2.61
C PHE A 441 -28.98 18.39 3.90
N THR A 442 -28.79 17.37 4.72
CA THR A 442 -29.41 17.29 6.05
C THR A 442 -28.31 17.11 7.08
N LYS A 443 -28.63 17.28 8.35
CA LYS A 443 -27.68 16.96 9.42
C LYS A 443 -27.44 15.45 9.46
N TRP A 444 -26.21 15.03 9.18
CA TRP A 444 -25.86 13.62 9.28
C TRP A 444 -25.68 13.26 10.74
N LYS A 445 -26.14 12.07 11.11
CA LYS A 445 -25.91 11.53 12.45
C LYS A 445 -24.43 11.30 12.74
N ARG A 446 -23.61 11.16 11.70
CA ARG A 446 -22.17 10.88 11.80
C ARG A 446 -21.41 11.60 10.69
N PRO A 447 -20.18 12.08 10.95
CA PRO A 447 -19.34 12.65 9.91
C PRO A 447 -18.91 11.61 8.89
N LEU A 448 -18.84 12.05 7.63
CA LEU A 448 -18.10 11.32 6.60
C LEU A 448 -16.62 11.25 7.00
N SER A 449 -16.04 10.07 6.99
CA SER A 449 -14.63 9.80 7.31
C SER A 449 -14.03 8.71 6.43
N LEU A 450 -12.72 8.60 6.38
CA LEU A 450 -12.04 7.51 5.65
C LEU A 450 -12.46 6.13 6.21
N ARG A 451 -12.68 6.01 7.52
CA ARG A 451 -13.20 4.78 8.14
C ARG A 451 -14.57 4.39 7.59
N SER A 452 -15.50 5.35 7.52
CA SER A 452 -16.85 5.10 7.04
C SER A 452 -16.89 4.70 5.55
N ILE A 453 -16.06 5.35 4.71
CA ILE A 453 -15.87 4.99 3.30
C ILE A 453 -15.28 3.58 3.20
N THR A 454 -14.32 3.23 4.07
CA THR A 454 -13.72 1.90 4.10
C THR A 454 -14.72 0.80 4.46
N ALA A 455 -15.64 1.07 5.38
CA ALA A 455 -16.73 0.15 5.73
C ALA A 455 -17.70 -0.09 4.56
N LEU A 456 -17.89 0.92 3.70
CA LEU A 456 -18.67 0.75 2.48
C LEU A 456 -17.91 -0.05 1.41
N ILE A 457 -16.61 0.22 1.22
CA ILE A 457 -15.75 -0.54 0.30
C ILE A 457 -15.71 -2.02 0.66
N SER A 458 -15.69 -2.36 1.95
CA SER A 458 -15.58 -3.75 2.37
C SER A 458 -16.73 -4.62 1.88
N LYS A 459 -17.92 -4.03 1.68
CA LYS A 459 -19.11 -4.72 1.15
C LYS A 459 -18.93 -5.28 -0.25
N PHE A 460 -17.90 -4.84 -0.98
CA PHE A 460 -17.61 -5.34 -2.31
C PHE A 460 -16.75 -6.61 -2.34
N TYR A 461 -16.12 -7.00 -1.24
CA TYR A 461 -15.24 -8.18 -1.19
C TYR A 461 -15.96 -9.55 -1.12
N PRO A 462 -17.12 -9.71 -0.45
CA PRO A 462 -17.89 -10.96 -0.49
C PRO A 462 -18.22 -11.39 -1.92
N LEU A 463 -18.28 -10.42 -2.84
CA LEU A 463 -18.60 -10.59 -4.25
C LEU A 463 -17.48 -11.28 -5.04
N ILE A 464 -16.23 -11.05 -4.62
CA ILE A 464 -15.05 -11.64 -5.25
C ILE A 464 -14.82 -13.06 -4.71
N SER A 465 -15.10 -13.29 -3.43
CA SER A 465 -14.77 -14.52 -2.68
C SER A 465 -15.03 -15.82 -3.43
N LYS A 466 -16.27 -16.03 -3.90
CA LYS A 466 -16.71 -17.27 -4.56
C LYS A 466 -16.33 -17.39 -6.03
N LYS A 467 -15.91 -16.29 -6.66
CA LYS A 467 -15.64 -16.22 -8.10
C LYS A 467 -14.16 -16.08 -8.40
N LEU A 468 -13.28 -15.94 -7.41
CA LEU A 468 -11.85 -15.76 -7.64
C LEU A 468 -11.21 -17.02 -8.24
N SER A 469 -10.73 -16.91 -9.48
CA SER A 469 -10.14 -18.00 -10.23
C SER A 469 -8.84 -18.50 -9.63
N GLN A 470 -8.57 -19.80 -9.82
CA GLN A 470 -7.25 -20.40 -9.62
C GLN A 470 -6.32 -20.15 -10.81
N ASN A 471 -6.87 -19.79 -11.99
CA ASN A 471 -6.07 -19.40 -13.13
C ASN A 471 -5.64 -17.93 -12.98
N THR A 472 -4.36 -17.69 -13.19
CA THR A 472 -3.72 -16.36 -13.22
C THR A 472 -3.03 -16.17 -14.55
N LYS A 473 -2.88 -14.92 -15.01
CA LYS A 473 -2.26 -14.63 -16.31
C LYS A 473 -1.18 -13.57 -16.20
N ILE A 474 -0.21 -13.65 -17.08
CA ILE A 474 0.79 -12.60 -17.29
C ILE A 474 0.72 -12.21 -18.75
N MET A 475 0.40 -10.94 -19.00
CA MET A 475 0.31 -10.40 -20.35
C MET A 475 1.54 -9.55 -20.64
N TYR A 476 2.20 -9.82 -21.75
CA TYR A 476 3.37 -9.08 -22.21
C TYR A 476 2.97 -8.10 -23.30
N TYR A 477 3.32 -6.85 -23.09
CA TYR A 477 2.98 -5.75 -23.99
C TYR A 477 4.22 -5.11 -24.60
N THR A 478 4.09 -4.66 -25.84
CA THR A 478 5.02 -3.79 -26.55
C THR A 478 4.20 -2.80 -27.35
N ASP A 479 4.53 -1.51 -27.25
CA ASP A 479 3.85 -0.42 -27.96
C ASP A 479 2.31 -0.43 -27.84
N GLY A 480 1.81 -0.78 -26.65
CA GLY A 480 0.37 -0.81 -26.35
C GLY A 480 -0.38 -2.07 -26.79
N GLU A 481 0.31 -3.01 -27.45
CA GLU A 481 -0.28 -4.28 -27.90
C GLU A 481 0.23 -5.48 -27.09
N CYS A 482 -0.68 -6.40 -26.76
CA CYS A 482 -0.33 -7.65 -26.10
C CYS A 482 0.21 -8.66 -27.12
N PHE A 483 1.50 -8.96 -27.08
CA PHE A 483 2.13 -9.90 -28.01
C PHE A 483 2.26 -11.32 -27.44
N HIS A 484 2.12 -11.51 -26.12
CA HIS A 484 2.17 -12.83 -25.49
C HIS A 484 1.37 -12.88 -24.20
N THR A 485 0.72 -14.01 -23.93
CA THR A 485 0.04 -14.28 -22.65
C THR A 485 0.51 -15.62 -22.10
N SER A 486 0.98 -15.63 -20.86
CA SER A 486 1.32 -16.84 -20.12
C SER A 486 0.24 -17.12 -19.07
N ASN A 487 -0.25 -18.36 -19.02
CA ASN A 487 -1.24 -18.80 -18.03
C ASN A 487 -0.56 -19.63 -16.94
N TYR A 488 -0.93 -19.40 -15.68
CA TYR A 488 -0.41 -20.12 -14.54
C TYR A 488 -1.54 -20.55 -13.60
N LEU A 489 -1.45 -21.78 -13.12
CA LEU A 489 -2.28 -22.24 -12.02
C LEU A 489 -1.70 -21.73 -10.70
N TYR A 490 -2.53 -21.04 -9.93
CA TYR A 490 -2.20 -20.59 -8.59
C TYR A 490 -1.99 -21.80 -7.67
N ASN A 491 -0.97 -21.71 -6.82
CA ASN A 491 -0.64 -22.75 -5.85
C ASN A 491 -0.40 -22.08 -4.49
N PRO A 492 -1.36 -22.18 -3.54
CA PRO A 492 -1.26 -21.51 -2.24
C PRO A 492 -0.04 -21.98 -1.44
N LYS A 493 0.27 -23.28 -1.48
CA LYS A 493 1.41 -23.87 -0.78
C LYS A 493 2.73 -23.30 -1.30
N ALA A 494 2.90 -23.21 -2.63
CA ALA A 494 4.09 -22.63 -3.23
C ALA A 494 4.27 -21.14 -2.88
N ILE A 495 3.16 -20.39 -2.80
CA ILE A 495 3.18 -18.97 -2.39
C ILE A 495 3.55 -18.83 -0.91
N ASN A 496 2.96 -19.66 -0.03
CA ASN A 496 3.27 -19.63 1.40
C ASN A 496 4.74 -20.01 1.66
N THR A 497 5.27 -21.06 1.02
CA THR A 497 6.69 -21.44 1.14
C THR A 497 7.62 -20.34 0.61
N PHE A 498 7.27 -19.73 -0.54
CA PHE A 498 8.02 -18.59 -1.06
C PHE A 498 8.04 -17.44 -0.03
N MET A 499 6.89 -17.10 0.52
CA MET A 499 6.76 -16.00 1.46
C MET A 499 7.47 -16.26 2.78
N GLU A 500 7.41 -17.47 3.32
CA GLU A 500 8.16 -17.85 4.52
C GLU A 500 9.67 -17.60 4.33
N ASP A 501 10.21 -18.02 3.18
CA ASP A 501 11.61 -17.78 2.81
C ASP A 501 11.92 -16.28 2.71
N LYS A 502 11.02 -15.48 2.11
CA LYS A 502 11.23 -14.02 1.96
C LYS A 502 11.12 -13.27 3.26
N VAL A 503 10.19 -13.65 4.12
CA VAL A 503 10.04 -13.05 5.45
C VAL A 503 11.28 -13.33 6.28
N LYS A 504 11.81 -14.56 6.29
CA LYS A 504 13.08 -14.88 6.97
C LYS A 504 14.22 -13.96 6.54
N PHE A 505 14.30 -13.62 5.26
CA PHE A 505 15.29 -12.65 4.77
C PHE A 505 15.01 -11.23 5.26
N LEU A 506 13.78 -10.76 5.09
CA LEU A 506 13.37 -9.42 5.47
C LEU A 506 13.58 -9.15 6.97
N ILE A 507 13.31 -10.14 7.83
CA ILE A 507 13.51 -10.05 9.28
C ILE A 507 14.91 -10.50 9.74
N GLY A 508 15.85 -10.72 8.81
CA GLY A 508 17.26 -10.99 9.13
C GLY A 508 17.54 -12.36 9.73
N GLN A 509 16.59 -13.30 9.66
CA GLN A 509 16.75 -14.69 10.12
C GLN A 509 17.50 -15.58 9.13
N ARG A 510 17.78 -15.09 7.92
CA ARG A 510 18.70 -15.75 6.97
C ARG A 510 19.53 -14.71 6.21
N PRO A 511 20.76 -15.06 5.77
CA PRO A 511 21.56 -14.18 4.93
C PRO A 511 20.90 -14.00 3.53
N PRO A 512 21.21 -12.89 2.83
CA PRO A 512 20.84 -12.72 1.42
C PRO A 512 21.47 -13.80 0.55
N ARG A 513 20.72 -14.30 -0.44
CA ARG A 513 21.26 -15.20 -1.46
C ARG A 513 21.77 -14.39 -2.67
N PRO A 514 23.01 -14.64 -3.12
CA PRO A 514 23.47 -14.10 -4.39
C PRO A 514 22.74 -14.76 -5.56
N ILE A 515 22.89 -14.18 -6.75
CA ILE A 515 22.45 -14.82 -8.01
C ILE A 515 23.31 -16.04 -8.34
N GLU A 516 22.80 -16.93 -9.19
CA GLU A 516 23.60 -18.02 -9.73
C GLU A 516 24.77 -17.49 -10.57
N LYS A 517 25.91 -18.18 -10.53
CA LYS A 517 27.14 -17.77 -11.25
C LYS A 517 26.89 -17.54 -12.75
N LEU A 518 26.03 -18.35 -13.36
CA LEU A 518 25.66 -18.26 -14.78
C LEU A 518 24.88 -16.97 -15.12
N GLU A 519 24.22 -16.33 -14.15
CA GLU A 519 23.45 -15.10 -14.35
C GLU A 519 24.29 -13.83 -14.14
N ILE A 520 25.52 -13.94 -13.63
CA ILE A 520 26.40 -12.79 -13.31
C ILE A 520 26.59 -11.84 -14.49
N PRO A 521 26.95 -12.29 -15.71
CA PRO A 521 27.15 -11.38 -16.83
C PRO A 521 25.90 -10.56 -17.18
N GLN A 522 24.71 -11.14 -17.01
CA GLN A 522 23.44 -10.53 -17.41
C GLN A 522 22.84 -9.63 -16.31
N LYS A 523 23.12 -9.91 -15.04
CA LYS A 523 22.52 -9.21 -13.90
C LYS A 523 23.48 -8.27 -13.17
N CYS A 524 24.74 -8.65 -13.00
CA CYS A 524 25.71 -7.82 -12.28
C CYS A 524 26.25 -6.67 -13.13
N GLY A 525 26.41 -6.85 -14.45
CA GLY A 525 26.91 -5.79 -15.35
C GLY A 525 26.02 -4.54 -15.42
N PHE A 526 24.76 -4.64 -15.00
CA PHE A 526 23.81 -3.52 -14.91
C PHE A 526 23.45 -3.17 -13.46
N CYS A 527 24.14 -3.76 -12.48
CA CYS A 527 23.90 -3.53 -11.07
C CYS A 527 24.65 -2.28 -10.59
N ARG A 528 23.95 -1.32 -10.00
CA ARG A 528 24.58 -0.09 -9.46
C ARG A 528 25.59 -0.33 -8.33
N PHE A 529 25.56 -1.51 -7.73
CA PHE A 529 26.49 -1.91 -6.67
C PHE A 529 27.64 -2.77 -7.20
N GLN A 530 27.78 -2.95 -8.51
CA GLN A 530 28.81 -3.81 -9.12
C GLN A 530 30.21 -3.48 -8.57
N SER A 531 30.57 -2.21 -8.47
CA SER A 531 31.91 -1.77 -8.02
C SER A 531 32.22 -2.12 -6.56
N ILE A 532 31.20 -2.30 -5.71
CA ILE A 532 31.35 -2.57 -4.27
C ILE A 532 30.91 -3.98 -3.86
N CYS A 533 30.28 -4.74 -4.76
CA CYS A 533 29.75 -6.06 -4.47
C CYS A 533 30.84 -7.14 -4.64
N GLU A 534 31.38 -7.63 -3.53
CA GLU A 534 32.42 -8.68 -3.54
C GLU A 534 32.01 -9.93 -4.31
N TYR A 535 30.76 -10.36 -4.17
CA TYR A 535 30.25 -11.51 -4.93
C TYR A 535 30.38 -11.31 -6.44
N SER A 536 30.10 -10.11 -6.93
CA SER A 536 30.30 -9.79 -8.35
C SER A 536 31.78 -9.76 -8.70
N ASN A 537 32.62 -9.13 -7.87
CA ASN A 537 34.05 -8.97 -8.14
C ASN A 537 34.82 -10.30 -8.12
N LEU A 538 34.39 -11.28 -7.32
CA LEU A 538 35.03 -12.59 -7.24
C LEU A 538 34.74 -13.50 -8.43
N TYR A 539 33.62 -13.30 -9.11
CA TYR A 539 33.10 -14.24 -10.11
C TYR A 539 32.82 -13.61 -11.47
N ASN A 540 33.18 -12.33 -11.67
CA ASN A 540 33.13 -11.68 -12.97
C ASN A 540 34.55 -11.69 -13.59
N PRO A 541 34.83 -12.50 -14.62
CA PRO A 541 36.17 -12.72 -15.17
C PRO A 541 36.73 -11.54 -16.00
N VAL A 542 36.26 -10.31 -15.77
CA VAL A 542 36.65 -9.09 -16.53
C VAL A 542 37.65 -8.22 -15.73
N THR A 543 38.14 -8.70 -14.59
CA THR A 543 39.24 -8.08 -13.83
C THR A 543 40.45 -8.98 -13.77
#